data_AF-A0A2V5I5J3-F1
#
_entry.id   AF-A0A2V5I5J3-F1
#
_cell.length_a   1.000
_cell.length_b   1.000
_cell.length_c   1.000
_cell.angle_alpha   90.00
_cell.angle_beta   90.00
_cell.angle_gamma   90.00
#
_symmetry.space_group_name_H-M   'P 1'
#
loop_
_entity.id
_entity.type
_entity.pdbx_description
1 polymer ?
#
loop_
_entity_poly.entity_id
_entity_poly.type
_entity_poly.pdbx_seq_one_letter_code
_entity_poly.pdbx_strand_id
1 'polypeptide(L)'
;MTSSLARDLEKLNLGGGAPPPPSKASKNLRPQRKKGKAPIEPFRFFDLPSEIRLRVYHYVLFTPKRRRTQRAAGSVGASSKKNPPLAPASHRIALFLASRRLHGEAADYFYATQVFRLFHLQDYSKMPTVRAIAPQYRPSIATIELILGSSWTDPPTAWRVTPALGLEEMVRIRTLKVFLEVDPSHPVFEGFRISRDFYTNFSGNILHEVLARLPNLEYVEFDGWPSVRKSGGLMKRLLHEARAAHKKIAWGPERGWTDYDGEEFDEDAYGLKAQEAKAEEHRAQQLARLKAMMPAGLIPETLMPETATVVES
;
A
#
# COMPACT_ATOMS: atom_id res chain seq x y z
N MET A 1 -68.12 -69.28 13.86
CA MET A 1 -68.21 -68.40 15.03
C MET A 1 -67.50 -69.09 16.18
N THR A 2 -66.26 -68.70 16.44
CA THR A 2 -65.48 -69.11 17.60
C THR A 2 -64.93 -67.84 18.23
N SER A 3 -65.03 -67.80 19.54
CA SER A 3 -65.35 -66.63 20.35
C SER A 3 -64.16 -65.73 20.64
N SER A 4 -64.48 -64.44 20.76
CA SER A 4 -63.62 -63.27 21.04
C SER A 4 -62.67 -63.41 22.23
N LEU A 5 -62.86 -64.39 23.12
CA LEU A 5 -62.09 -64.54 24.35
C LEU A 5 -60.69 -65.15 24.15
N ALA A 6 -60.45 -65.89 23.06
CA ALA A 6 -59.15 -66.51 22.80
C ALA A 6 -58.08 -65.52 22.34
N ARG A 7 -58.47 -64.40 21.72
CA ARG A 7 -57.53 -63.34 21.26
C ARG A 7 -57.14 -62.37 22.38
N ASP A 8 -57.97 -62.28 23.42
CA ASP A 8 -57.74 -61.36 24.54
C ASP A 8 -56.79 -61.94 25.60
N LEU A 9 -56.53 -63.25 25.57
CA LEU A 9 -55.57 -63.93 26.45
C LEU A 9 -54.12 -63.89 25.94
N GLU A 10 -53.89 -63.62 24.66
CA GLU A 10 -52.53 -63.48 24.07
C GLU A 10 -51.85 -62.15 24.40
N LYS A 11 -52.55 -61.22 25.07
CA LYS A 11 -52.05 -59.87 25.38
C LYS A 11 -51.67 -59.65 26.84
N LEU A 12 -51.68 -60.68 27.68
CA LEU A 12 -51.21 -60.59 29.07
C LEU A 12 -49.73 -60.97 29.17
N ASN A 13 -48.86 -60.03 28.83
CA ASN A 13 -47.43 -60.13 29.12
C ASN A 13 -47.20 -59.60 30.55
N LEU A 14 -47.02 -60.52 31.51
CA LEU A 14 -46.65 -60.22 32.90
C LEU A 14 -45.12 -60.23 33.02
N GLY A 15 -44.48 -59.05 33.02
CA GLY A 15 -43.05 -58.92 33.24
C GLY A 15 -42.62 -57.46 33.32
N GLY A 16 -42.13 -57.05 34.49
CA GLY A 16 -41.91 -55.65 34.87
C GLY A 16 -40.71 -54.95 34.23
N GLY A 17 -40.75 -53.61 34.23
CA GLY A 17 -39.61 -52.74 33.93
C GLY A 17 -39.98 -51.34 33.45
N ALA A 18 -40.07 -50.39 34.40
CA ALA A 18 -39.97 -48.92 34.30
C ALA A 18 -40.93 -48.11 33.37
N PRO A 19 -41.51 -46.99 33.86
CA PRO A 19 -42.39 -46.12 33.06
C PRO A 19 -41.60 -45.23 32.08
N PRO A 20 -42.10 -45.00 30.84
CA PRO A 20 -41.55 -44.00 29.95
C PRO A 20 -41.91 -42.56 30.40
N PRO A 21 -41.03 -41.57 30.18
CA PRO A 21 -41.25 -40.18 30.59
C PRO A 21 -42.37 -39.48 29.77
N PRO A 22 -42.97 -38.39 30.30
CA PRO A 22 -44.20 -37.81 29.77
C PRO A 22 -44.03 -37.24 28.35
N SER A 23 -45.02 -37.51 27.49
CA SER A 23 -45.11 -36.99 26.14
C SER A 23 -45.22 -35.47 26.16
N LYS A 24 -44.24 -34.79 25.53
CA LYS A 24 -44.32 -33.36 25.27
C LYS A 24 -45.44 -33.13 24.27
N ALA A 25 -46.44 -32.36 24.70
CA ALA A 25 -47.57 -31.88 23.94
C ALA A 25 -47.22 -31.54 22.48
N SER A 26 -47.97 -32.11 21.54
CA SER A 26 -47.93 -31.78 20.13
C SER A 26 -48.27 -30.30 19.95
N LYS A 27 -47.24 -29.47 19.73
CA LYS A 27 -47.45 -28.11 19.22
C LYS A 27 -48.09 -28.23 17.85
N ASN A 28 -49.33 -27.76 17.74
CA ASN A 28 -50.06 -27.56 16.50
C ASN A 28 -49.19 -26.93 15.41
N LEU A 29 -48.64 -27.76 14.52
CA LEU A 29 -48.00 -27.33 13.27
C LEU A 29 -49.11 -26.88 12.32
N ARG A 30 -49.47 -25.59 12.38
CA ARG A 30 -50.27 -24.96 11.33
C ARG A 30 -49.54 -25.17 10.00
N PRO A 31 -50.20 -25.73 8.96
CA PRO A 31 -49.55 -25.90 7.67
C PRO A 31 -49.22 -24.51 7.10
N GLN A 32 -47.93 -24.19 7.08
CA GLN A 32 -47.41 -23.03 6.37
C GLN A 32 -47.74 -23.21 4.89
N ARG A 33 -48.73 -22.46 4.40
CA ARG A 33 -49.03 -22.36 2.96
C ARG A 33 -47.75 -21.87 2.28
N LYS A 34 -47.08 -22.78 1.57
CA LYS A 34 -45.98 -22.44 0.66
C LYS A 34 -46.57 -21.51 -0.41
N LYS A 35 -46.41 -20.20 -0.27
CA LYS A 35 -46.66 -19.25 -1.36
C LYS A 35 -45.74 -19.66 -2.50
N GLY A 36 -46.30 -20.14 -3.61
CA GLY A 36 -45.54 -20.41 -4.82
C GLY A 36 -44.80 -19.13 -5.22
N LYS A 37 -43.48 -19.19 -5.30
CA LYS A 37 -42.70 -18.07 -5.81
C LYS A 37 -43.06 -17.92 -7.29
N ALA A 38 -43.62 -16.78 -7.68
CA ALA A 38 -43.79 -16.45 -9.08
C ALA A 38 -42.42 -16.54 -9.79
N PRO A 39 -42.37 -16.95 -11.07
CA PRO A 39 -41.13 -16.97 -11.83
C PRO A 39 -40.45 -15.60 -11.77
N ILE A 40 -39.17 -15.57 -11.42
CA ILE A 40 -38.40 -14.33 -11.38
C ILE A 40 -38.04 -13.99 -12.83
N GLU A 41 -38.59 -12.90 -13.36
CA GLU A 41 -38.19 -12.41 -14.67
C GLU A 41 -36.74 -11.89 -14.62
N PRO A 42 -35.85 -12.33 -15.52
CA PRO A 42 -34.46 -11.91 -15.50
C PRO A 42 -34.32 -10.43 -15.90
N PHE A 43 -33.55 -9.69 -15.13
CA PHE A 43 -33.24 -8.29 -15.42
C PHE A 43 -32.38 -8.18 -16.70
N ARG A 44 -32.83 -7.37 -17.66
CA ARG A 44 -32.11 -7.12 -18.92
C ARG A 44 -30.93 -6.17 -18.72
N PHE A 45 -29.86 -6.70 -18.14
CA PHE A 45 -28.68 -5.92 -17.77
C PHE A 45 -28.03 -5.17 -18.95
N PHE A 46 -28.04 -5.75 -20.16
CA PHE A 46 -27.43 -5.13 -21.34
C PHE A 46 -28.27 -4.06 -22.02
N ASP A 47 -29.54 -3.89 -21.62
CA ASP A 47 -30.41 -2.81 -22.08
C ASP A 47 -30.09 -1.49 -21.34
N LEU A 48 -29.33 -1.57 -20.24
CA LEU A 48 -28.82 -0.39 -19.54
C LEU A 48 -27.75 0.33 -20.37
N PRO A 49 -27.63 1.67 -20.30
CA PRO A 49 -26.51 2.42 -20.86
C PRO A 49 -25.15 1.97 -20.29
N SER A 50 -24.08 2.13 -21.06
CA SER A 50 -22.71 1.73 -20.70
C SER A 50 -22.26 2.30 -19.36
N GLU A 51 -22.60 3.55 -19.08
CA GLU A 51 -22.19 4.29 -17.88
C GLU A 51 -22.79 3.64 -16.62
N ILE A 52 -24.04 3.20 -16.72
CA ILE A 52 -24.72 2.50 -15.63
C ILE A 52 -24.13 1.10 -15.46
N ARG A 53 -23.81 0.39 -16.55
CA ARG A 53 -23.14 -0.92 -16.46
C ARG A 53 -21.79 -0.81 -15.77
N LEU A 54 -20.98 0.20 -16.12
CA LEU A 54 -19.68 0.47 -15.46
C LEU A 54 -19.84 0.73 -13.95
N ARG A 55 -20.88 1.49 -13.55
CA ARG A 55 -21.19 1.69 -12.12
C ARG A 55 -21.55 0.39 -11.44
N VAL A 56 -22.35 -0.48 -12.08
CA VAL A 56 -22.67 -1.81 -11.53
C VAL A 56 -21.41 -2.66 -11.39
N TYR A 57 -20.53 -2.68 -12.40
CA TYR A 57 -19.26 -3.39 -12.31
C TYR A 57 -18.40 -2.87 -11.17
N HIS A 58 -18.33 -1.56 -10.95
CA HIS A 58 -17.62 -0.96 -9.82
C HIS A 58 -18.13 -1.53 -8.49
N TYR A 59 -19.44 -1.53 -8.28
CA TYR A 59 -20.02 -2.09 -7.06
C TYR A 59 -19.72 -3.58 -6.91
N VAL A 60 -19.86 -4.39 -7.97
CA VAL A 60 -19.64 -5.84 -7.88
C VAL A 60 -18.17 -6.18 -7.65
N LEU A 61 -17.24 -5.49 -8.31
CA LEU A 61 -15.81 -5.78 -8.31
C LEU A 61 -15.08 -5.21 -7.08
N PHE A 62 -15.53 -4.06 -6.56
CA PHE A 62 -14.78 -3.34 -5.53
C PHE A 62 -15.50 -3.26 -4.16
N THR A 63 -16.81 -3.52 -4.08
CA THR A 63 -17.51 -3.47 -2.78
C THR A 63 -17.05 -4.58 -1.82
N PRO A 64 -16.54 -4.25 -0.61
CA PRO A 64 -16.13 -5.23 0.39
C PRO A 64 -17.28 -6.12 0.83
N LYS A 65 -17.10 -7.45 0.83
CA LYS A 65 -18.12 -8.41 1.29
C LYS A 65 -18.40 -8.34 2.81
N ARG A 66 -17.48 -7.75 3.58
CA ARG A 66 -17.61 -7.62 5.05
C ARG A 66 -17.41 -6.17 5.45
N ARG A 67 -18.25 -5.74 6.41
CA ARG A 67 -18.16 -4.51 7.22
C ARG A 67 -16.88 -4.48 8.09
N ARG A 68 -15.73 -4.90 7.57
CA ARG A 68 -14.46 -4.46 8.14
C ARG A 68 -14.35 -3.00 7.73
N THR A 69 -14.42 -2.12 8.72
CA THR A 69 -14.23 -0.68 8.62
C THR A 69 -13.36 -0.34 7.42
N GLN A 70 -14.00 0.17 6.37
CA GLN A 70 -13.31 0.89 5.31
C GLN A 70 -12.62 2.04 6.01
N ARG A 71 -11.33 1.92 6.29
CA ARG A 71 -10.53 3.09 6.57
C ARG A 71 -10.41 3.79 5.23
N ALA A 72 -11.14 4.90 5.10
CA ALA A 72 -11.02 5.78 3.96
C ALA A 72 -9.71 6.54 4.12
N ALA A 73 -8.82 6.39 3.15
CA ALA A 73 -8.10 7.49 2.50
C ALA A 73 -7.15 6.87 1.47
N GLY A 74 -7.06 7.53 0.31
CA GLY A 74 -6.16 7.15 -0.77
C GLY A 74 -4.72 7.06 -0.27
N SER A 75 -3.98 6.15 -0.89
CA SER A 75 -2.61 5.86 -0.53
C SER A 75 -1.89 5.37 -1.77
N VAL A 76 -0.84 6.08 -2.13
CA VAL A 76 0.26 5.47 -2.88
C VAL A 76 0.92 4.50 -1.91
N GLY A 77 1.18 3.27 -2.33
CA GLY A 77 1.21 2.13 -1.44
C GLY A 77 -0.16 1.46 -1.36
N ALA A 78 -0.79 1.17 -2.51
CA ALA A 78 -1.97 0.27 -2.53
C ALA A 78 -1.65 -1.09 -1.85
N SER A 79 -0.36 -1.41 -1.88
CA SER A 79 0.41 -2.44 -1.19
C SER A 79 0.64 -2.28 0.32
N SER A 80 0.61 -1.05 0.84
CA SER A 80 1.02 -0.72 2.20
C SER A 80 0.22 -1.56 3.19
N LYS A 81 0.90 -2.04 4.24
CA LYS A 81 0.37 -2.91 5.31
C LYS A 81 -0.93 -2.40 5.95
N LYS A 82 -1.27 -1.12 5.75
CA LYS A 82 -2.49 -0.45 6.22
C LYS A 82 -3.68 -0.53 5.26
N ASN A 83 -3.47 -0.81 3.97
CA ASN A 83 -4.52 -0.95 2.98
C ASN A 83 -4.85 -2.44 2.77
N PRO A 84 -6.06 -2.89 3.13
CA PRO A 84 -6.47 -4.24 2.79
C PRO A 84 -6.43 -4.37 1.25
N PRO A 85 -5.83 -5.44 0.70
CA PRO A 85 -5.69 -5.56 -0.74
C PRO A 85 -7.08 -5.50 -1.36
N LEU A 86 -7.26 -4.55 -2.28
CA LEU A 86 -8.46 -4.45 -3.10
C LEU A 86 -8.52 -5.55 -4.17
N ALA A 87 -7.66 -6.58 -4.05
CA ALA A 87 -7.71 -7.76 -4.87
C ALA A 87 -9.14 -8.31 -4.83
N PRO A 88 -9.79 -8.50 -5.98
CA PRO A 88 -11.13 -9.02 -6.02
C PRO A 88 -11.11 -10.41 -5.40
N ALA A 89 -11.97 -10.64 -4.41
CA ALA A 89 -12.21 -12.00 -3.94
C ALA A 89 -12.49 -12.88 -5.17
N SER A 90 -12.05 -14.14 -5.19
CA SER A 90 -12.24 -15.04 -6.34
C SER A 90 -13.70 -15.07 -6.86
N HIS A 91 -14.67 -14.87 -5.96
CA HIS A 91 -16.09 -14.74 -6.27
C HIS A 91 -16.44 -13.52 -7.15
N ARG A 92 -15.67 -12.44 -7.09
CA ARG A 92 -15.88 -11.22 -7.88
C ARG A 92 -15.36 -11.40 -9.30
N ILE A 93 -14.22 -12.08 -9.47
CA ILE A 93 -13.68 -12.44 -10.79
C ILE A 93 -14.60 -13.44 -11.51
N ALA A 94 -15.42 -14.22 -10.78
CA ALA A 94 -16.43 -15.10 -11.39
C ALA A 94 -17.40 -14.36 -12.32
N LEU A 95 -17.58 -13.04 -12.12
CA LEU A 95 -18.31 -12.17 -13.02
C LEU A 95 -17.79 -12.28 -14.47
N PHE A 96 -16.47 -12.38 -14.66
CA PHE A 96 -15.83 -12.50 -15.96
C PHE A 96 -16.19 -13.78 -16.71
N LEU A 97 -16.81 -14.76 -16.05
CA LEU A 97 -17.21 -16.04 -16.62
C LEU A 97 -18.67 -16.05 -17.09
N ALA A 98 -19.46 -15.01 -16.78
CA ALA A 98 -20.90 -15.00 -17.06
C ALA A 98 -21.23 -14.89 -18.56
N SER A 99 -20.52 -14.03 -19.30
CA SER A 99 -20.65 -13.91 -20.76
C SER A 99 -19.45 -13.19 -21.37
N ARG A 100 -19.22 -13.35 -22.68
CA ARG A 100 -18.09 -12.68 -23.39
C ARG A 100 -18.22 -11.16 -23.38
N ARG A 101 -19.43 -10.63 -23.58
CA ARG A 101 -19.68 -9.18 -23.55
C ARG A 101 -19.42 -8.62 -22.15
N LEU A 102 -19.88 -9.33 -21.13
CA LEU A 102 -19.66 -8.93 -19.75
C LEU A 102 -18.17 -8.99 -19.41
N HIS A 103 -17.48 -10.05 -19.82
CA HIS A 103 -16.06 -10.21 -19.66
C HIS A 103 -15.29 -9.02 -20.22
N GLY A 104 -15.54 -8.63 -21.47
CA GLY A 104 -14.84 -7.51 -22.11
C GLY A 104 -15.00 -6.19 -21.34
N GLU A 105 -16.24 -5.81 -21.01
CA GLU A 105 -16.50 -4.56 -20.30
C GLU A 105 -15.96 -4.59 -18.85
N ALA A 106 -16.18 -5.69 -18.12
CA ALA A 106 -15.81 -5.79 -16.72
C ALA A 106 -14.29 -5.97 -16.54
N ALA A 107 -13.61 -6.71 -17.41
CA ALA A 107 -12.16 -6.87 -17.35
C ALA A 107 -11.46 -5.55 -17.67
N ASP A 108 -11.87 -4.85 -18.75
CA ASP A 108 -11.28 -3.56 -19.09
C ASP A 108 -11.41 -2.57 -17.93
N TYR A 109 -12.60 -2.46 -17.34
CA TYR A 109 -12.82 -1.61 -16.17
C TYR A 109 -12.01 -2.04 -14.94
N PHE A 110 -11.90 -3.34 -14.70
CA PHE A 110 -11.14 -3.88 -13.58
C PHE A 110 -9.66 -3.52 -13.66
N TYR A 111 -9.01 -3.80 -14.79
CA TYR A 111 -7.57 -3.53 -14.98
C TYR A 111 -7.27 -2.04 -15.09
N ALA A 112 -8.20 -1.23 -15.59
CA ALA A 112 -8.04 0.23 -15.62
C ALA A 112 -8.13 0.86 -14.22
N THR A 113 -8.92 0.29 -13.31
CA THR A 113 -9.14 0.87 -11.97
C THR A 113 -8.11 0.40 -10.95
N GLN A 114 -7.55 -0.80 -11.13
CA GLN A 114 -6.57 -1.36 -10.20
C GLN A 114 -5.16 -0.81 -10.42
N VAL A 115 -4.40 -0.80 -9.33
CA VAL A 115 -2.97 -0.49 -9.34
C VAL A 115 -2.20 -1.80 -9.22
N PHE A 116 -1.26 -2.05 -10.12
CA PHE A 116 -0.47 -3.27 -10.14
C PHE A 116 0.99 -2.99 -9.79
N ARG A 117 1.57 -3.86 -8.96
CA ARG A 117 3.00 -3.75 -8.61
C ARG A 117 3.86 -4.13 -9.80
N LEU A 118 4.92 -3.37 -10.03
CA LEU A 118 5.89 -3.67 -11.08
C LEU A 118 6.71 -4.92 -10.72
N PHE A 119 7.19 -5.00 -9.48
CA PHE A 119 7.98 -6.10 -8.97
C PHE A 119 7.33 -6.79 -7.78
N HIS A 120 7.76 -8.03 -7.53
CA HIS A 120 7.39 -8.75 -6.31
C HIS A 120 8.16 -8.17 -5.12
N LEU A 121 7.47 -8.06 -4.00
CA LEU A 121 8.02 -7.62 -2.71
C LEU A 121 8.04 -8.81 -1.76
N GLN A 122 8.97 -8.78 -0.80
CA GLN A 122 9.00 -9.76 0.29
C GLN A 122 7.99 -9.39 1.40
N ASP A 123 6.72 -9.25 1.01
CA ASP A 123 5.64 -8.99 1.95
C ASP A 123 4.63 -10.13 1.98
N TYR A 124 3.77 -10.14 3.01
CA TYR A 124 2.71 -11.13 3.15
C TYR A 124 1.54 -10.88 2.19
N SER A 125 1.61 -9.86 1.33
CA SER A 125 0.54 -9.44 0.44
C SER A 125 0.63 -10.17 -0.89
N LYS A 126 -0.41 -10.94 -1.23
CA LYS A 126 -0.52 -11.65 -2.51
C LYS A 126 -1.07 -10.74 -3.61
N MET A 127 -0.46 -9.57 -3.80
CA MET A 127 -0.84 -8.69 -4.90
C MET A 127 -0.22 -9.17 -6.21
N PRO A 128 -1.03 -9.29 -7.29
CA PRO A 128 -0.49 -9.67 -8.59
C PRO A 128 0.45 -8.57 -9.10
N THR A 129 1.59 -9.00 -9.61
CA THR A 129 2.49 -8.11 -10.35
C THR A 129 2.05 -7.99 -11.80
N VAL A 130 2.52 -6.96 -12.47
CA VAL A 130 2.35 -6.78 -13.92
C VAL A 130 2.70 -8.05 -14.71
N ARG A 131 3.79 -8.72 -14.32
CA ARG A 131 4.26 -9.94 -15.00
C ARG A 131 3.27 -11.10 -14.89
N ALA A 132 2.47 -11.15 -13.82
CA ALA A 132 1.46 -12.19 -13.61
C ALA A 132 0.17 -11.95 -14.41
N ILE A 133 0.00 -10.76 -15.01
CA ILE A 133 -1.17 -10.40 -15.79
C ILE A 133 -1.02 -10.97 -17.20
N ALA A 134 -2.08 -11.63 -17.69
CA ALA A 134 -2.11 -12.14 -19.05
C ALA A 134 -1.93 -10.98 -20.07
N PRO A 135 -1.13 -11.17 -21.13
CA PRO A 135 -0.81 -10.10 -22.09
C PRO A 135 -2.03 -9.36 -22.64
N GLN A 136 -3.13 -10.09 -22.88
CA GLN A 136 -4.39 -9.53 -23.40
C GLN A 136 -5.02 -8.42 -22.54
N TYR A 137 -4.69 -8.35 -21.24
CA TYR A 137 -5.24 -7.34 -20.33
C TYR A 137 -4.28 -6.17 -20.05
N ARG A 138 -3.01 -6.29 -20.44
CA ARG A 138 -2.01 -5.24 -20.20
C ARG A 138 -2.35 -3.90 -20.88
N PRO A 139 -2.94 -3.87 -22.09
CA PRO A 139 -3.37 -2.61 -22.70
C PRO A 139 -4.43 -1.85 -21.88
N SER A 140 -5.20 -2.54 -21.02
CA SER A 140 -6.23 -1.92 -20.16
C SER A 140 -5.66 -1.31 -18.88
N ILE A 141 -4.40 -1.58 -18.53
CA ILE A 141 -3.77 -1.06 -17.30
C ILE A 141 -3.53 0.44 -17.42
N ALA A 142 -4.08 1.21 -16.47
CA ALA A 142 -3.93 2.66 -16.43
C ALA A 142 -2.90 3.15 -15.39
N THR A 143 -2.68 2.36 -14.32
CA THR A 143 -1.80 2.73 -13.21
C THR A 143 -0.95 1.55 -12.76
N ILE A 144 0.34 1.79 -12.57
CA ILE A 144 1.28 0.82 -11.98
C ILE A 144 2.04 1.45 -10.82
N GLU A 145 2.57 0.60 -9.95
CA GLU A 145 3.26 1.00 -8.73
C GLU A 145 4.65 0.36 -8.64
N LEU A 146 5.66 1.20 -8.43
CA LEU A 146 7.03 0.84 -8.10
C LEU A 146 7.24 1.13 -6.62
N ILE A 147 7.59 0.11 -5.84
CA ILE A 147 7.89 0.25 -4.42
C ILE A 147 9.38 0.07 -4.20
N LEU A 148 10.00 1.07 -3.58
CA LEU A 148 11.42 1.13 -3.31
C LEU A 148 11.62 1.10 -1.80
N GLY A 149 12.43 0.18 -1.31
CA GLY A 149 12.92 0.16 0.07
C GLY A 149 13.06 -1.25 0.64
N SER A 150 12.31 -2.23 0.13
CA SER A 150 12.57 -3.63 0.46
C SER A 150 13.92 -4.07 -0.08
N SER A 151 14.66 -4.86 0.70
CA SER A 151 15.94 -5.46 0.27
C SER A 151 16.95 -4.43 -0.23
N TRP A 152 17.00 -3.24 0.37
CA TRP A 152 17.85 -2.14 -0.09
C TRP A 152 19.36 -2.40 0.01
N THR A 153 19.77 -3.36 0.85
CA THR A 153 21.14 -3.87 0.95
C THR A 153 21.46 -5.00 -0.02
N ASP A 154 20.46 -5.65 -0.61
CA ASP A 154 20.65 -6.70 -1.62
C ASP A 154 19.40 -6.82 -2.49
N PRO A 155 19.20 -5.87 -3.43
CA PRO A 155 17.98 -5.83 -4.22
C PRO A 155 17.81 -7.12 -5.06
N PRO A 156 16.60 -7.68 -5.16
CA PRO A 156 16.42 -8.95 -5.84
C PRO A 156 16.87 -8.88 -7.31
N THR A 157 17.57 -9.89 -7.78
CA THR A 157 18.06 -9.96 -9.17
C THR A 157 16.94 -9.88 -10.21
N ALA A 158 15.71 -10.24 -9.82
CA ALA A 158 14.51 -10.14 -10.63
C ALA A 158 14.02 -8.69 -10.86
N TRP A 159 14.53 -7.71 -10.10
CA TRP A 159 14.22 -6.29 -10.27
C TRP A 159 15.03 -5.70 -11.42
N ARG A 160 14.74 -6.18 -12.62
CA ARG A 160 15.34 -5.72 -13.88
C ARG A 160 14.22 -5.40 -14.85
N VAL A 161 14.34 -4.27 -15.53
CA VAL A 161 13.34 -3.89 -16.51
C VAL A 161 13.65 -4.62 -17.81
N THR A 162 12.88 -5.69 -18.06
CA THR A 162 13.03 -6.55 -19.23
C THR A 162 11.79 -6.45 -20.11
N PRO A 163 11.88 -6.80 -21.42
CA PRO A 163 10.71 -6.84 -22.29
C PRO A 163 9.58 -7.75 -21.76
N ALA A 164 9.92 -8.77 -20.95
CA ALA A 164 8.97 -9.67 -20.32
C ALA A 164 8.00 -8.99 -19.33
N LEU A 165 8.29 -7.77 -18.87
CA LEU A 165 7.36 -6.96 -18.08
C LEU A 165 6.20 -6.43 -18.94
N GLY A 166 6.33 -6.36 -20.27
CA GLY A 166 5.28 -5.89 -21.15
C GLY A 166 4.91 -4.42 -20.93
N LEU A 167 5.86 -3.58 -20.52
CA LEU A 167 5.61 -2.14 -20.29
C LEU A 167 5.15 -1.43 -21.56
N GLU A 168 5.71 -1.80 -22.70
CA GLU A 168 5.36 -1.25 -24.01
C GLU A 168 3.93 -1.64 -24.45
N GLU A 169 3.41 -2.76 -23.94
CA GLU A 169 2.04 -3.23 -24.21
C GLU A 169 0.99 -2.42 -23.42
N MET A 170 1.38 -1.63 -22.42
CA MET A 170 0.47 -0.84 -21.58
C MET A 170 0.09 0.48 -22.23
N VAL A 171 -0.68 0.40 -23.31
CA VAL A 171 -1.05 1.57 -24.11
C VAL A 171 -1.88 2.60 -23.32
N ARG A 172 -2.71 2.19 -22.35
CA ARG A 172 -3.54 3.12 -21.55
C ARG A 172 -2.86 3.64 -20.28
N ILE A 173 -1.59 3.33 -20.05
CA ILE A 173 -0.90 3.80 -18.85
C ILE A 173 -0.86 5.34 -18.83
N ARG A 174 -1.22 5.94 -17.68
CA ARG A 174 -1.16 7.39 -17.46
C ARG A 174 -0.36 7.77 -16.23
N THR A 175 -0.37 6.91 -15.20
CA THR A 175 0.25 7.21 -13.92
C THR A 175 1.18 6.08 -13.46
N LEU A 176 2.40 6.47 -13.10
CA LEU A 176 3.37 5.62 -12.41
C LEU A 176 3.46 6.11 -10.97
N LYS A 177 3.05 5.26 -10.04
CA LYS A 177 3.17 5.51 -8.61
C LYS A 177 4.52 5.02 -8.11
N VAL A 178 5.29 5.86 -7.44
CA VAL A 178 6.57 5.51 -6.83
C VAL A 178 6.44 5.68 -5.33
N PHE A 179 6.43 4.56 -4.60
CA PHE A 179 6.33 4.54 -3.15
C PHE A 179 7.70 4.25 -2.53
N LEU A 180 8.15 5.10 -1.62
CA LEU A 180 9.42 4.93 -0.91
C LEU A 180 9.17 4.43 0.52
N GLU A 181 9.71 3.27 0.85
CA GLU A 181 9.63 2.73 2.19
C GLU A 181 10.77 3.24 3.09
N VAL A 182 11.97 3.38 2.54
CA VAL A 182 13.15 3.82 3.28
C VAL A 182 14.09 4.60 2.36
N ASP A 183 14.82 5.55 2.93
CA ASP A 183 15.91 6.27 2.27
C ASP A 183 17.26 5.92 2.93
N PRO A 184 18.01 4.95 2.37
CA PRO A 184 19.33 4.57 2.86
C PRO A 184 20.41 5.64 2.73
N SER A 185 20.13 6.76 2.04
CA SER A 185 21.08 7.88 1.94
C SER A 185 21.18 8.65 3.26
N HIS A 186 20.22 8.49 4.17
CA HIS A 186 20.23 9.12 5.48
C HIS A 186 21.40 8.61 6.36
N PRO A 187 22.09 9.48 7.13
CA PRO A 187 23.26 9.09 7.95
C PRO A 187 23.01 7.93 8.92
N VAL A 188 21.78 7.76 9.40
CA VAL A 188 21.37 6.66 10.29
C VAL A 188 21.67 5.26 9.72
N PHE A 189 21.79 5.13 8.40
CA PHE A 189 22.05 3.85 7.72
C PHE A 189 23.54 3.62 7.39
N GLU A 190 24.45 4.47 7.86
CA GLU A 190 25.87 4.41 7.48
C GLU A 190 26.55 3.07 7.80
N GLY A 191 26.25 2.45 8.94
CA GLY A 191 26.78 1.14 9.31
C GLY A 191 26.07 -0.07 8.68
N PHE A 192 24.93 0.15 8.01
CA PHE A 192 24.11 -0.92 7.44
C PHE A 192 24.15 -0.96 5.91
N ARG A 193 24.61 0.12 5.26
CA ARG A 193 24.63 0.26 3.81
C ARG A 193 25.88 -0.35 3.19
N ILE A 194 25.72 -0.92 1.99
CA ILE A 194 26.87 -1.30 1.15
C ILE A 194 27.70 -0.06 0.80
N SER A 195 27.03 0.99 0.33
CA SER A 195 27.63 2.31 0.10
C SER A 195 26.56 3.39 0.14
N ARG A 196 26.98 4.65 0.22
CA ARG A 196 26.07 5.82 0.28
C ARG A 196 25.14 5.90 -0.94
N ASP A 197 25.67 5.61 -2.13
CA ASP A 197 24.97 5.85 -3.39
C ASP A 197 24.46 4.56 -4.05
N PHE A 198 24.77 3.38 -3.51
CA PHE A 198 24.39 2.09 -4.10
C PHE A 198 22.88 2.01 -4.39
N TYR A 199 22.06 2.17 -3.35
CA TYR A 199 20.61 2.04 -3.50
C TYR A 199 19.96 3.21 -4.24
N THR A 200 20.52 4.41 -4.07
CA THR A 200 20.14 5.63 -4.79
C THR A 200 20.32 5.46 -6.30
N ASN A 201 21.48 4.96 -6.71
CA ASN A 201 21.79 4.71 -8.12
C ASN A 201 20.97 3.58 -8.69
N PHE A 202 20.83 2.47 -7.95
CA PHE A 202 19.99 1.35 -8.34
C PHE A 202 18.54 1.79 -8.61
N SER A 203 17.96 2.54 -7.67
CA SER A 203 16.58 3.03 -7.77
C SER A 203 16.39 4.04 -8.90
N GLY A 204 17.35 4.97 -9.08
CA GLY A 204 17.36 5.90 -10.22
C GLY A 204 17.45 5.19 -11.57
N ASN A 205 18.32 4.19 -11.70
CA ASN A 205 18.48 3.42 -12.94
C ASN A 205 17.22 2.62 -13.28
N ILE A 206 16.58 1.97 -12.30
CA ILE A 206 15.30 1.28 -12.52
C ILE A 206 14.24 2.27 -12.99
N LEU A 207 14.09 3.40 -12.31
CA LEU A 207 13.10 4.40 -12.69
C LEU A 207 13.35 4.90 -14.11
N HIS A 208 14.60 5.21 -14.45
CA HIS A 208 15.01 5.59 -15.80
C HIS A 208 14.57 4.56 -16.86
N GLU A 209 14.90 3.28 -16.64
CA GLU A 209 14.53 2.19 -17.57
C GLU A 209 13.03 1.97 -17.69
N VAL A 210 12.26 2.20 -16.62
CA VAL A 210 10.79 2.11 -16.64
C VAL A 210 10.20 3.26 -17.45
N LEU A 211 10.65 4.50 -17.18
CA LEU A 211 10.15 5.70 -17.86
C LEU A 211 10.42 5.66 -19.36
N ALA A 212 11.56 5.09 -19.77
CA ALA A 212 11.93 4.93 -21.18
C ALA A 212 11.01 3.96 -21.95
N ARG A 213 10.41 2.97 -21.27
CA ARG A 213 9.60 1.91 -21.90
C ARG A 213 8.09 2.11 -21.79
N LEU A 214 7.64 3.18 -21.13
CA LEU A 214 6.21 3.49 -20.99
C LEU A 214 5.78 4.56 -22.01
N PRO A 215 5.07 4.19 -23.08
CA PRO A 215 4.84 5.08 -24.22
C PRO A 215 3.95 6.27 -23.89
N ASN A 216 2.97 6.08 -23.01
CA ASN A 216 1.84 7.00 -22.80
C ASN A 216 1.78 7.62 -21.40
N LEU A 217 2.83 7.42 -20.62
CA LEU A 217 2.93 7.90 -19.25
C LEU A 217 2.95 9.43 -19.20
N GLU A 218 2.06 10.00 -18.39
CA GLU A 218 1.91 11.45 -18.21
C GLU A 218 2.41 11.90 -16.83
N TYR A 219 2.04 11.17 -15.78
CA TYR A 219 2.32 11.52 -14.39
C TYR A 219 3.21 10.49 -13.69
N VAL A 220 4.16 10.99 -12.90
CA VAL A 220 4.88 10.22 -11.88
C VAL A 220 4.45 10.74 -10.52
N GLU A 221 3.76 9.90 -9.76
CA GLU A 221 3.23 10.22 -8.43
C GLU A 221 4.17 9.67 -7.35
N PHE A 222 4.80 10.55 -6.57
CA PHE A 222 5.72 10.16 -5.50
C PHE A 222 5.06 10.21 -4.13
N ASP A 223 5.33 9.20 -3.31
CA ASP A 223 4.90 9.13 -1.92
C ASP A 223 5.84 8.23 -1.11
N GLY A 224 5.69 8.18 0.22
CA GLY A 224 6.51 7.29 1.03
C GLY A 224 6.21 7.31 2.53
N TRP A 225 6.91 6.46 3.28
CA TRP A 225 6.82 6.45 4.75
C TRP A 225 7.32 7.77 5.35
N PRO A 226 6.85 8.15 6.55
CA PRO A 226 7.26 9.38 7.23
C PRO A 226 8.78 9.56 7.41
N SER A 227 9.54 8.47 7.45
CA SER A 227 11.00 8.46 7.58
C SER A 227 11.75 8.95 6.33
N VAL A 228 11.10 8.98 5.15
CA VAL A 228 11.72 9.36 3.88
C VAL A 228 11.63 10.87 3.70
N ARG A 229 12.75 11.58 3.63
CA ARG A 229 12.76 13.04 3.42
C ARG A 229 12.64 13.40 1.94
N LYS A 230 11.88 14.45 1.63
CA LYS A 230 11.73 14.96 0.24
C LYS A 230 13.06 15.53 -0.29
N SER A 231 13.84 16.12 0.60
CA SER A 231 15.19 16.66 0.37
C SER A 231 16.30 15.58 0.37
N GLY A 232 15.94 14.32 0.63
CA GLY A 232 16.85 13.18 0.72
C GLY A 232 17.55 12.86 -0.60
N GLY A 233 18.71 12.20 -0.53
CA GLY A 233 19.52 11.89 -1.70
C GLY A 233 18.80 10.99 -2.70
N LEU A 234 18.06 10.00 -2.19
CA LEU A 234 17.24 9.11 -3.01
C LEU A 234 16.13 9.87 -3.74
N MET A 235 15.36 10.71 -3.02
CA MET A 235 14.27 11.47 -3.63
C MET A 235 14.79 12.45 -4.69
N LYS A 236 15.88 13.18 -4.41
CA LYS A 236 16.52 14.07 -5.38
C LYS A 236 16.89 13.35 -6.68
N ARG A 237 17.46 12.14 -6.57
CA ARG A 237 17.78 11.31 -7.73
C ARG A 237 16.52 10.93 -8.52
N LEU A 238 15.46 10.49 -7.87
CA LEU A 238 14.23 10.08 -8.56
C LEU A 238 13.51 11.25 -9.23
N LEU A 239 13.46 12.41 -8.57
CA LEU A 239 12.91 13.63 -9.15
C LEU A 239 13.70 14.09 -10.37
N HIS A 240 15.03 13.93 -10.33
CA HIS A 240 15.88 14.20 -11.49
C HIS A 240 15.51 13.30 -12.67
N GLU A 241 15.37 11.98 -12.47
CA GLU A 241 14.99 11.04 -13.55
C GLU A 241 13.59 11.36 -14.12
N ALA A 242 12.61 11.67 -13.27
CA ALA A 242 11.27 12.04 -13.72
C ALA A 242 11.25 13.33 -14.57
N ARG A 243 12.04 14.33 -14.16
CA ARG A 243 12.20 15.59 -14.92
C ARG A 243 12.95 15.38 -16.23
N ALA A 244 14.00 14.56 -16.21
CA ALA A 244 14.77 14.22 -17.41
C ALA A 244 13.91 13.49 -18.46
N ALA A 245 12.95 12.67 -18.01
CA ALA A 245 11.96 12.03 -18.88
C ALA A 245 10.76 12.93 -19.25
N HIS A 246 10.80 14.23 -18.90
CA HIS A 246 9.75 15.22 -19.15
C HIS A 246 8.36 14.81 -18.62
N LYS A 247 8.32 14.11 -17.48
CA LYS A 247 7.06 13.68 -16.86
C LYS A 247 6.56 14.70 -15.84
N LYS A 248 5.23 14.82 -15.72
CA LYS A 248 4.62 15.66 -14.70
C LYS A 248 4.78 14.98 -13.34
N ILE A 249 5.23 15.72 -12.34
CA ILE A 249 5.39 15.22 -10.98
C ILE A 249 4.10 15.50 -10.22
N ALA A 250 3.57 14.47 -9.57
CA ALA A 250 2.45 14.58 -8.64
C ALA A 250 2.88 14.04 -7.28
N TRP A 251 2.21 14.50 -6.22
CA TRP A 251 2.47 14.05 -4.85
C TRP A 251 1.32 13.19 -4.36
N GLY A 252 1.67 12.08 -3.72
CA GLY A 252 0.73 11.16 -3.13
C GLY A 252 0.10 11.71 -1.84
N PRO A 253 -1.06 11.16 -1.45
CA PRO A 253 -1.84 11.63 -0.30
C PRO A 253 -1.30 11.20 1.07
N GLU A 254 -0.41 10.20 1.19
CA GLU A 254 -0.03 9.67 2.51
C GLU A 254 0.82 10.64 3.33
N ARG A 255 1.82 11.28 2.70
CA ARG A 255 2.66 12.26 3.40
C ARG A 255 2.10 13.67 3.37
N GLY A 256 1.01 13.90 2.61
CA GLY A 256 0.48 15.24 2.36
C GLY A 256 1.47 16.13 1.63
N TRP A 257 2.40 15.54 0.87
CA TRP A 257 3.46 16.27 0.20
C TRP A 257 2.89 17.34 -0.73
N THR A 258 3.33 18.57 -0.53
CA THR A 258 3.00 19.70 -1.39
C THR A 258 4.25 20.17 -2.12
N ASP A 259 4.06 20.94 -3.19
CA ASP A 259 5.17 21.58 -3.90
C ASP A 259 6.02 22.47 -2.98
N TYR A 260 5.45 22.96 -1.88
CA TYR A 260 6.07 23.87 -0.90
C TYR A 260 6.89 23.16 0.18
N ASP A 261 6.74 21.84 0.35
CA ASP A 261 7.48 21.08 1.38
C ASP A 261 8.97 20.84 1.02
N GLY A 262 9.48 21.53 0.00
CA GLY A 262 10.90 21.58 -0.34
C GLY A 262 11.71 22.51 0.56
N GLU A 263 11.05 23.37 1.34
CA GLU A 263 11.66 24.28 2.31
C GLU A 263 11.54 23.69 3.73
N GLU A 264 12.12 22.51 3.95
CA GLU A 264 12.46 22.13 5.33
C GLU A 264 13.54 23.10 5.79
N PHE A 265 13.15 24.04 6.67
CA PHE A 265 13.98 24.97 7.43
C PHE A 265 15.44 24.51 7.44
N ASP A 266 16.30 25.23 6.73
CA ASP A 266 17.71 25.22 7.07
C ASP A 266 17.75 25.40 8.59
N GLU A 267 18.41 24.49 9.31
CA GLU A 267 18.66 24.62 10.76
C GLU A 267 19.30 25.98 11.12
N ASP A 268 19.73 26.72 10.09
CA ASP A 268 20.33 28.03 10.12
C ASP A 268 19.62 29.05 9.22
N ALA A 269 18.29 28.99 9.07
CA ALA A 269 17.50 29.91 8.24
C ALA A 269 17.69 31.41 8.58
N TYR A 270 18.18 31.72 9.79
CA TYR A 270 18.55 33.07 10.24
C TYR A 270 20.08 33.29 10.36
N GLY A 271 20.90 32.31 9.96
CA GLY A 271 22.36 32.36 10.07
C GLY A 271 22.87 32.45 11.50
N LEU A 272 22.13 31.89 12.47
CA LEU A 272 22.43 31.95 13.90
C LEU A 272 23.71 31.18 14.24
N LYS A 273 23.92 29.98 13.69
CA LYS A 273 25.16 29.20 13.88
C LYS A 273 26.35 29.91 13.24
N ALA A 274 26.16 30.55 12.07
CA ALA A 274 27.21 31.37 11.46
C ALA A 274 27.55 32.63 12.28
N GLN A 275 26.57 33.21 12.99
CA GLN A 275 26.81 34.32 13.92
C GLN A 275 27.47 33.88 15.22
N GLU A 276 27.07 32.73 15.77
CA GLU A 276 27.68 32.12 16.95
C GLU A 276 29.15 31.78 16.69
N ALA A 277 29.47 31.16 15.55
CA ALA A 277 30.85 30.87 15.17
C ALA A 277 31.71 32.14 15.05
N LYS A 278 31.18 33.21 14.45
CA LYS A 278 31.88 34.51 14.38
C LYS A 278 32.06 35.16 15.75
N ALA A 279 31.08 35.03 16.64
CA ALA A 279 31.16 35.55 18.00
C ALA A 279 32.21 34.78 18.83
N GLU A 280 32.30 33.47 18.65
CA GLU A 280 33.31 32.61 19.27
C GLU A 280 34.73 32.94 18.76
N GLU A 281 34.90 33.11 17.44
CA GLU A 281 36.18 33.55 16.86
C GLU A 281 36.61 34.91 17.41
N HIS A 282 35.69 35.88 17.50
CA HIS A 282 35.99 37.20 18.05
C HIS A 282 36.36 37.14 19.53
N ARG A 283 35.66 36.32 20.33
CA ARG A 283 36.00 36.07 21.75
C ARG A 283 37.37 35.41 21.89
N ALA A 284 37.69 34.43 21.06
CA ALA A 284 39.00 33.77 21.06
C ALA A 284 40.13 34.75 20.69
N GLN A 285 39.92 35.63 19.71
CA GLN A 285 40.87 36.68 19.35
C GLN A 285 41.06 37.71 20.47
N GLN A 286 39.99 38.10 21.16
CA GLN A 286 40.07 38.99 22.32
C GLN A 286 40.86 38.36 23.48
N LEU A 287 40.61 37.08 23.78
CA LEU A 287 41.38 36.33 24.79
C LEU A 287 42.85 36.21 24.41
N ALA A 288 43.16 35.94 23.14
CA ALA A 288 44.55 35.89 22.66
C ALA A 288 45.25 37.25 22.79
N ARG A 289 44.55 38.35 22.47
CA ARG A 289 45.08 39.72 22.61
C ARG A 289 45.32 40.12 24.06
N LEU A 290 44.39 39.76 24.97
CA LEU A 290 44.56 39.96 26.41
C LEU A 290 45.74 39.15 26.97
N LYS A 291 45.87 37.88 26.54
CA LYS A 291 46.98 37.02 26.92
C LYS A 291 48.34 37.51 26.40
N ALA A 292 48.36 38.24 25.28
CA ALA A 292 49.56 38.88 24.75
C ALA A 292 49.91 40.22 25.44
N MET A 293 48.93 40.90 26.04
CA MET A 293 49.12 42.18 26.74
C MET A 293 49.43 42.04 28.24
N MET A 294 49.21 40.86 28.84
CA MET A 294 49.50 40.62 30.26
C MET A 294 50.69 39.66 30.43
N PRO A 295 51.75 40.02 31.18
CA PRO A 295 52.83 39.09 31.48
C PRO A 295 52.32 37.93 32.36
N ALA A 296 52.87 36.74 32.14
CA ALA A 296 52.43 35.47 32.74
C ALA A 296 52.29 35.57 34.27
N GLY A 297 51.06 35.68 34.77
CA GLY A 297 50.82 35.73 36.22
C GLY A 297 49.40 35.98 36.71
N LEU A 298 48.50 36.58 35.92
CA LEU A 298 47.10 36.76 36.33
C LEU A 298 46.15 36.54 35.15
N ILE A 299 45.53 35.36 35.07
CA ILE A 299 44.32 35.13 34.27
C ILE A 299 43.15 35.06 35.26
N PRO A 300 42.11 35.91 35.14
CA PRO A 300 40.92 35.82 35.99
C PRO A 300 40.19 34.48 35.75
N GLU A 301 39.85 33.79 36.83
CA GLU A 301 39.19 32.48 36.87
C GLU A 301 37.75 32.48 36.29
N THR A 302 37.21 33.67 36.01
CA THR A 302 35.82 33.89 35.57
C THR A 302 35.55 33.67 34.07
N LEU A 303 36.52 33.18 33.30
CA LEU A 303 36.40 32.97 31.85
C LEU A 303 36.86 31.58 31.37
N MET A 304 37.06 30.61 32.27
CA MET A 304 37.28 29.22 31.86
C MET A 304 35.95 28.62 31.36
N PRO A 305 35.92 27.88 30.24
CA PRO A 305 34.73 27.15 29.83
C PRO A 305 34.40 26.10 30.90
N GLU A 306 33.13 26.03 31.32
CA GLU A 306 32.65 24.92 32.15
C GLU A 306 33.02 23.61 31.47
N THR A 307 33.89 22.85 32.11
CA THR A 307 34.24 21.51 31.68
C THR A 307 32.97 20.67 31.69
N ALA A 308 32.51 20.28 30.49
CA ALA A 308 31.46 19.29 30.32
C ALA A 308 31.85 18.02 31.09
N THR A 309 31.14 17.76 32.19
CA THR A 309 31.21 16.49 32.91
C THR A 309 30.70 15.40 31.99
N VAL A 310 31.62 14.56 31.52
CA VAL A 310 31.33 13.24 30.96
C VAL A 310 30.66 12.43 32.07
N VAL A 311 29.37 12.14 31.91
CA VAL A 311 28.66 11.16 32.73
C VAL A 311 28.71 9.84 31.96
N GLU A 312 29.66 8.98 32.34
CA GLU A 312 29.56 7.53 32.09
C GLU A 312 28.59 6.92 33.12
N SER A 313 27.52 6.32 32.63
CA SER A 313 26.72 5.27 33.31
C SER A 313 25.96 4.49 32.25
#